data_AF-A0A0Q5NY55-F1
#
_entry.id   AF-A0A0Q5NY55-F1
#
_cell.length_a   1.000
_cell.length_b   1.000
_cell.length_c   1.000
_cell.angle_alpha   90.00
_cell.angle_beta   90.00
_cell.angle_gamma   90.00
#
_symmetry.space_group_name_H-M   'P 1'
#
loop_
_entity.id
_entity.type
_entity.pdbx_description
1 polymer ?
#
loop_
_entity_poly.entity_id
_entity_poly.type
_entity_poly.pdbx_seq_one_letter_code
_entity_poly.pdbx_strand_id
1 'polypeptide(L)'
;MSSSPLELVDCALSLLSDARSEPQYRTVCSRAYYGAFHAANSFHNALPAPGTVGAARGRHEQLIAQLANPTCSKRNEKYFVSQALSKILRTLIDARVRADYLIDTDIDLGMAVRSSESARVIMLKTSEFAVN
;
A
#
# COMPACT_ATOMS: atom_id res chain seq x y z
N MET A 1 8.46 -5.03 -20.03
CA MET A 1 9.07 -4.30 -18.91
C MET A 1 8.04 -4.24 -17.79
N SER A 2 8.42 -4.59 -16.56
CA SER A 2 7.55 -4.51 -15.37
C SER A 2 7.88 -3.26 -14.57
N SER A 3 6.87 -2.51 -14.11
CA SER A 3 7.08 -1.36 -13.23
C SER A 3 7.43 -1.79 -11.81
N SER A 4 8.37 -1.07 -11.21
CA SER A 4 8.73 -1.17 -9.80
C SER A 4 7.66 -0.54 -8.89
N PRO A 5 7.66 -0.86 -7.59
CA PRO A 5 6.77 -0.20 -6.62
C PRO A 5 6.95 1.32 -6.59
N LEU A 6 8.19 1.81 -6.70
CA LEU A 6 8.51 3.24 -6.69
C LEU A 6 7.92 3.92 -7.92
N GLU A 7 8.11 3.37 -9.12
CA GLU A 7 7.53 3.93 -10.36
C GLU A 7 6.00 4.03 -10.30
N LEU A 8 5.31 3.10 -9.63
CA LEU A 8 3.87 3.17 -9.43
C LEU A 8 3.46 4.29 -8.47
N VAL A 9 4.21 4.51 -7.39
CA VAL A 9 3.95 5.61 -6.44
C VAL A 9 4.26 6.96 -7.08
N ASP A 10 5.37 7.08 -7.80
CA ASP A 10 5.75 8.30 -8.52
C ASP A 10 4.74 8.62 -9.63
N CYS A 11 4.24 7.60 -10.33
CA CYS A 11 3.14 7.75 -11.28
C CYS A 11 1.87 8.28 -10.60
N ALA A 12 1.49 7.76 -9.43
CA ALA A 12 0.32 8.27 -8.70
C ALA A 12 0.48 9.74 -8.28
N LEU A 13 1.67 10.14 -7.86
CA LEU A 13 1.99 11.53 -7.51
C LEU A 13 1.95 12.45 -8.73
N SER A 14 2.52 12.02 -9.85
CA SER A 14 2.46 12.77 -11.11
C SER A 14 1.04 12.89 -11.66
N LEU A 15 0.21 11.84 -11.55
CA LEU A 15 -1.19 11.91 -11.95
C LEU A 15 -1.97 12.88 -11.04
N LEU A 16 -1.65 12.93 -9.75
CA LEU A 16 -2.33 13.81 -8.79
C LEU A 16 -2.09 15.30 -9.09
N SER A 17 -0.90 15.71 -9.52
CA SER A 17 -0.62 17.12 -9.83
C SER A 17 -1.52 17.67 -10.95
N ASP A 18 -1.87 16.81 -11.90
CA ASP A 18 -2.65 17.17 -13.09
C ASP A 18 -4.13 16.75 -13.01
N ALA A 19 -4.53 16.03 -11.96
CA ALA A 19 -5.91 15.56 -11.80
C ALA A 19 -6.88 16.73 -11.59
N ARG A 20 -7.95 16.76 -12.38
CA ARG A 20 -9.03 17.78 -12.35
C ARG A 20 -10.43 17.16 -12.31
N SER A 21 -10.53 15.83 -12.28
CA SER A 21 -11.80 15.12 -12.38
C SER A 21 -11.79 13.81 -11.60
N GLU A 22 -12.98 13.36 -11.24
CA GLU A 22 -13.27 12.12 -10.51
C GLU A 22 -12.58 10.87 -11.12
N PRO A 23 -12.60 10.63 -12.45
CA PRO A 23 -11.92 9.47 -13.03
C PRO A 23 -10.39 9.49 -12.85
N GLN A 24 -9.80 10.68 -12.83
CA GLN A 24 -8.37 10.84 -12.58
C GLN A 24 -8.05 10.54 -11.11
N TYR A 25 -8.90 10.99 -10.18
CA TYR A 25 -8.77 10.65 -8.76
C TYR A 25 -8.85 9.14 -8.49
N ARG A 26 -9.74 8.43 -9.20
CA ARG A 26 -9.76 6.95 -9.18
C ARG A 26 -8.43 6.34 -9.61
N THR A 27 -7.89 6.84 -10.73
CA THR A 27 -6.61 6.36 -11.28
C THR A 27 -5.46 6.58 -10.29
N VAL A 28 -5.42 7.74 -9.62
CA VAL A 28 -4.46 8.02 -8.56
C VAL A 28 -4.57 7.00 -7.42
N CYS A 29 -5.77 6.75 -6.90
CA CYS A 29 -5.99 5.79 -5.81
C CYS A 29 -5.52 4.37 -6.20
N SER A 30 -5.82 3.94 -7.42
CA SER A 30 -5.42 2.63 -7.93
C SER A 30 -3.90 2.48 -8.01
N ARG A 31 -3.19 3.46 -8.60
CA ARG A 31 -1.73 3.43 -8.73
C ARG A 31 -1.03 3.54 -7.38
N ALA A 32 -1.51 4.41 -6.50
CA ALA A 32 -1.01 4.54 -5.14
C ALA A 32 -1.12 3.22 -4.37
N TYR A 33 -2.26 2.53 -4.45
CA TYR A 33 -2.46 1.24 -3.81
C TYR A 33 -1.50 0.17 -4.31
N TYR A 34 -1.38 -0.02 -5.63
CA TYR A 34 -0.53 -1.09 -6.17
C TYR A 34 0.95 -0.85 -5.87
N GLY A 35 1.44 0.40 -5.95
CA GLY A 35 2.80 0.75 -5.54
C GLY A 35 3.06 0.42 -4.07
N ALA A 36 2.15 0.84 -3.18
CA ALA A 36 2.24 0.54 -1.75
C ALA A 36 2.16 -0.96 -1.45
N PHE A 37 1.26 -1.68 -2.11
CA PHE A 37 1.07 -3.12 -1.95
C PHE A 37 2.35 -3.88 -2.29
N HIS A 38 2.97 -3.60 -3.44
CA HIS A 38 4.19 -4.29 -3.84
C HIS A 38 5.39 -3.92 -2.95
N ALA A 39 5.52 -2.66 -2.53
CA ALA A 39 6.54 -2.24 -1.57
C ALA A 39 6.40 -2.99 -0.22
N ALA A 40 5.18 -3.02 0.32
CA ALA A 40 4.89 -3.71 1.58
C ALA A 40 5.07 -5.25 1.46
N ASN A 41 4.74 -5.83 0.31
CA ASN A 41 4.96 -7.25 0.04
C ASN A 41 6.46 -7.60 -0.02
N SER A 42 7.28 -6.77 -0.67
CA SER A 42 8.73 -6.94 -0.69
C SER A 42 9.32 -6.83 0.71
N PHE A 43 8.90 -5.83 1.50
CA PHE A 43 9.31 -5.72 2.91
C PHE A 43 8.94 -6.96 3.72
N HIS A 44 7.69 -7.46 3.58
CA HIS A 44 7.23 -8.65 4.28
C HIS A 44 8.08 -9.88 3.93
N ASN A 45 8.41 -10.08 2.66
CA ASN A 45 9.23 -11.19 2.20
C ASN A 45 10.68 -11.12 2.71
N ALA A 46 11.16 -9.92 3.06
CA ALA A 46 12.49 -9.69 3.63
C ALA A 46 12.52 -9.81 5.17
N LEU A 47 11.39 -10.16 5.82
CA LEU A 47 11.38 -10.45 7.25
C LEU A 47 12.09 -11.78 7.53
N PRO A 48 12.82 -11.91 8.66
CA PRO A 48 13.45 -13.18 9.04
C PRO A 48 12.45 -14.33 9.22
N ALA A 49 11.21 -14.00 9.58
CA ALA A 49 10.10 -14.93 9.63
C ALA A 49 8.84 -14.20 9.15
N PRO A 50 8.17 -14.71 8.10
CA PRO A 50 6.95 -14.10 7.58
C PRO A 50 5.80 -14.25 8.58
N GLY A 51 4.97 -13.22 8.66
CA GLY A 51 3.72 -13.24 9.43
C GLY A 51 2.68 -14.26 8.95
N THR A 52 1.66 -14.48 9.78
CA THR A 52 0.61 -15.46 9.55
C THR A 52 -0.63 -14.88 8.91
N VAL A 53 -1.32 -15.70 8.11
CA VAL A 53 -2.54 -15.32 7.38
C VAL A 53 -3.80 -15.47 8.25
N GLY A 54 -3.81 -16.40 9.21
CA GLY A 54 -5.02 -16.76 9.94
C GLY A 54 -6.13 -17.21 8.99
N ALA A 55 -7.32 -16.60 9.11
CA ALA A 55 -8.48 -16.91 8.27
C ALA A 55 -8.63 -15.99 7.03
N ALA A 56 -7.67 -15.08 6.77
CA ALA A 56 -7.79 -14.10 5.68
C ALA A 56 -7.75 -14.76 4.29
N ARG A 57 -8.54 -14.21 3.34
CA ARG A 57 -8.72 -14.80 2.01
C ARG A 57 -8.35 -13.80 0.91
N GLY A 58 -7.84 -14.32 -0.19
CA GLY A 58 -7.37 -13.48 -1.29
C GLY A 58 -6.07 -12.75 -0.99
N ARG A 59 -5.30 -12.44 -2.03
CA ARG A 59 -3.90 -12.03 -1.86
C ARG A 59 -3.73 -10.72 -1.08
N HIS A 60 -4.64 -9.77 -1.25
CA HIS A 60 -4.57 -8.46 -0.60
C HIS A 60 -4.82 -8.55 0.91
N GLU A 61 -5.88 -9.25 1.32
CA GLU A 61 -6.17 -9.43 2.76
C GLU A 61 -5.12 -10.30 3.43
N GLN A 62 -4.62 -11.33 2.73
CA GLN A 62 -3.55 -12.18 3.24
C GLN A 62 -2.31 -11.36 3.57
N LEU A 63 -1.83 -10.50 2.65
CA LEU A 63 -0.67 -9.66 2.94
C LEU A 63 -0.93 -8.73 4.15
N ILE A 64 -2.10 -8.09 4.22
CA ILE A 64 -2.42 -7.21 5.35
C ILE A 64 -2.44 -8.01 6.66
N ALA A 65 -3.00 -9.21 6.67
CA ALA A 65 -3.02 -10.09 7.85
C ALA A 65 -1.61 -10.53 8.26
N GLN A 66 -0.78 -10.89 7.30
CA GLN A 66 0.62 -11.26 7.53
C GLN A 66 1.42 -10.07 8.09
N LEU A 67 1.21 -8.86 7.55
CA LEU A 67 1.85 -7.65 8.06
C LEU A 67 1.37 -7.29 9.48
N ALA A 68 0.09 -7.53 9.78
CA ALA A 68 -0.47 -7.30 11.12
C ALA A 68 0.01 -8.31 12.15
N ASN A 69 0.34 -9.53 11.72
CA ASN A 69 0.74 -10.64 12.58
C ASN A 69 2.14 -11.17 12.22
N PRO A 70 3.20 -10.34 12.27
CA PRO A 70 4.56 -10.80 12.02
C PRO A 70 4.99 -11.81 13.09
N THR A 71 5.66 -12.89 12.67
CA THR A 71 6.15 -13.95 13.58
C THR A 71 7.58 -13.71 14.05
N CYS A 72 8.27 -12.71 13.50
CA CYS A 72 9.56 -12.29 14.00
C CYS A 72 9.46 -11.74 15.44
N SER A 73 10.59 -11.70 16.15
CA SER A 73 10.63 -11.20 17.53
C SER A 73 10.23 -9.74 17.63
N LYS A 74 9.50 -9.35 18.69
CA LYS A 74 9.20 -7.95 19.03
C LYS A 74 10.44 -7.09 19.26
N ARG A 75 11.60 -7.71 19.51
CA ARG A 75 12.89 -7.01 19.62
C ARG A 75 13.47 -6.64 18.25
N ASN A 76 12.95 -7.21 17.17
CA ASN A 76 13.30 -6.81 15.81
C ASN A 76 12.53 -5.54 15.45
N GLU A 77 13.24 -4.49 15.08
CA GLU A 77 12.66 -3.19 14.68
C GLU A 77 11.62 -3.32 13.54
N LYS A 78 11.80 -4.30 12.64
CA LYS A 78 10.86 -4.56 11.54
C LYS A 78 9.49 -5.06 12.03
N TYR A 79 9.37 -5.55 13.26
CA TYR A 79 8.10 -6.02 13.84
C TYR A 79 7.06 -4.90 13.86
N PHE A 80 7.40 -3.75 14.42
CA PHE A 80 6.47 -2.62 14.54
C PHE A 80 6.26 -1.91 13.20
N VAL A 81 7.27 -1.92 12.33
CA VAL A 81 7.13 -1.43 10.95
C VAL A 81 6.09 -2.28 10.21
N SER A 82 6.18 -3.61 10.29
CA SER A 82 5.19 -4.52 9.69
C SER A 82 3.76 -4.18 10.14
N GLN A 83 3.54 -3.98 11.44
CA GLN A 83 2.22 -3.61 11.96
C GLN A 83 1.76 -2.20 11.51
N ALA A 84 2.67 -1.24 11.38
CA ALA A 84 2.34 0.08 10.86
C ALA A 84 1.93 0.00 9.37
N LEU A 85 2.66 -0.78 8.58
CA LEU A 85 2.35 -1.02 7.17
C LEU A 85 0.97 -1.66 7.00
N SER A 86 0.58 -2.62 7.84
CA SER A 86 -0.74 -3.25 7.75
C SER A 86 -1.89 -2.26 7.94
N LYS A 87 -1.76 -1.32 8.89
CA LYS A 87 -2.77 -0.29 9.17
C LYS A 87 -2.92 0.68 8.00
N ILE A 88 -1.80 1.13 7.43
CA ILE A 88 -1.81 2.04 6.28
C ILE A 88 -2.33 1.33 5.03
N LEU A 89 -1.90 0.08 4.79
CA LEU A 89 -2.32 -0.67 3.61
C LEU A 89 -3.81 -1.02 3.66
N ARG A 90 -4.41 -1.16 4.85
CA ARG A 90 -5.84 -1.34 5.03
C ARG A 90 -6.64 -0.14 4.51
N THR A 91 -6.23 1.09 4.84
CA THR A 91 -6.94 2.29 4.34
C THR A 91 -6.79 2.45 2.83
N LEU A 92 -5.63 2.07 2.28
CA LEU A 92 -5.38 2.13 0.84
C LEU A 92 -6.20 1.11 0.05
N ILE A 93 -6.36 -0.14 0.53
CA ILE A 93 -7.21 -1.10 -0.19
C ILE A 93 -8.67 -0.65 -0.20
N ASP A 94 -9.17 -0.05 0.89
CA ASP A 94 -10.54 0.46 0.94
C ASP A 94 -10.75 1.58 -0.09
N ALA A 95 -9.80 2.51 -0.19
CA ALA A 95 -9.81 3.56 -1.20
C ALA A 95 -9.75 2.98 -2.64
N ARG A 96 -8.89 1.99 -2.86
CA ARG A 96 -8.77 1.32 -4.16
C ARG A 96 -10.02 0.54 -4.54
N VAL A 97 -10.68 -0.13 -3.61
CA VAL A 97 -11.94 -0.84 -3.88
C VAL A 97 -13.03 0.13 -4.30
N ARG A 98 -13.16 1.26 -3.60
CA ARG A 98 -14.11 2.32 -3.99
C ARG A 98 -13.78 2.85 -5.39
N ALA A 99 -12.52 3.16 -5.64
CA ALA A 99 -12.05 3.71 -6.90
C ALA A 99 -12.26 2.76 -8.09
N ASP A 100 -11.93 1.48 -7.95
CA ASP A 100 -11.91 0.54 -9.08
C ASP A 100 -13.25 -0.18 -9.29
N TYR A 101 -14.08 -0.35 -8.25
CA TYR A 101 -15.25 -1.23 -8.32
C TYR A 101 -16.59 -0.56 -7.96
N LEU A 102 -16.59 0.51 -7.16
CA LEU A 102 -17.82 1.17 -6.73
C LEU A 102 -18.07 2.41 -7.59
N ILE A 103 -18.65 2.18 -8.77
CA ILE A 103 -18.91 3.24 -9.76
C ILE A 103 -19.94 4.27 -9.26
N ASP A 104 -20.87 3.84 -8.41
CA ASP A 104 -21.92 4.69 -7.84
C ASP A 104 -21.44 5.51 -6.61
N THR A 105 -20.14 5.49 -6.31
CA THR A 105 -19.55 6.28 -5.21
C THR A 105 -18.48 7.22 -5.74
N ASP A 106 -18.56 8.50 -5.37
CA ASP A 106 -17.57 9.49 -5.82
C ASP A 106 -16.23 9.35 -5.10
N ILE A 107 -15.14 9.51 -5.86
CA ILE A 107 -13.79 9.73 -5.34
C ILE A 107 -13.44 11.20 -5.47
N ASP A 108 -13.22 11.87 -4.35
CA ASP A 108 -12.81 13.28 -4.34
C ASP A 108 -11.28 13.45 -4.37
N LEU A 109 -10.85 14.69 -4.61
CA LEU A 109 -9.44 15.07 -4.54
C LEU A 109 -8.81 14.69 -3.18
N GLY A 110 -9.57 14.84 -2.08
CA GLY A 110 -9.09 14.54 -0.74
C GLY A 110 -8.70 13.07 -0.57
N MET A 111 -9.46 12.14 -1.14
CA MET A 111 -9.15 10.72 -1.13
C MET A 111 -7.91 10.42 -1.97
N ALA A 112 -7.80 11.00 -3.16
CA ALA A 112 -6.62 10.85 -4.01
C ALA A 112 -5.34 11.36 -3.33
N VAL A 113 -5.39 12.52 -2.66
CA VAL A 113 -4.27 13.07 -1.88
C VAL A 113 -3.88 12.11 -0.77
N ARG A 114 -4.83 11.69 0.09
CA ARG A 114 -4.55 10.78 1.21
C ARG A 114 -3.98 9.43 0.74
N SER A 115 -4.46 8.91 -0.39
CA SER A 115 -3.96 7.67 -0.97
C SER A 115 -2.52 7.81 -1.45
N SER A 116 -2.19 8.88 -2.18
CA SER A 116 -0.81 9.14 -2.64
C SER A 116 0.16 9.37 -1.47
N GLU A 117 -0.24 10.13 -0.46
CA GLU A 117 0.57 10.36 0.74
C GLU A 117 0.81 9.07 1.53
N SER A 118 -0.24 8.28 1.74
CA SER A 118 -0.14 6.98 2.44
C SER A 118 0.77 6.00 1.69
N ALA A 119 0.69 5.97 0.36
CA ALA A 119 1.58 5.16 -0.48
C ALA A 119 3.04 5.62 -0.38
N ARG A 120 3.29 6.93 -0.37
CA ARG A 120 4.62 7.51 -0.15
C ARG A 120 5.17 7.18 1.23
N VAL A 121 4.35 7.22 2.28
CA VAL A 121 4.75 6.82 3.64
C VAL A 121 5.16 5.35 3.69
N ILE A 122 4.40 4.45 3.04
CA ILE A 122 4.79 3.05 2.92
C ILE A 122 6.14 2.94 2.20
N MET A 123 6.31 3.63 1.07
CA MET A 123 7.56 3.60 0.30
C MET A 123 8.76 3.97 1.17
N LEU A 124 8.70 5.11 1.85
CA LEU A 124 9.75 5.60 2.76
C LEU A 124 10.07 4.58 3.86
N LYS A 125 9.05 4.08 4.55
CA LYS A 125 9.21 3.09 5.61
C LYS A 125 9.84 1.79 5.12
N THR A 126 9.54 1.36 3.90
CA THR A 126 10.11 0.13 3.34
C THR A 126 11.53 0.34 2.80
N SER A 127 11.86 1.53 2.29
CA SER A 127 13.20 1.85 1.78
C SER A 127 14.26 1.94 2.87
N GLU A 128 13.88 2.32 4.10
CA GLU A 128 14.79 2.31 5.27
C GLU A 128 15.36 0.92 5.56
N PHE A 129 14.68 -0.15 5.12
CA PHE A 129 15.08 -1.54 5.33
C PHE A 129 15.42 -2.29 4.03
N ALA A 130 15.48 -1.58 2.91
CA ALA A 130 15.96 -2.12 1.64
C ALA A 130 17.49 -2.15 1.70
N VAL A 131 18.05 -3.33 1.99
CA VAL A 131 19.49 -3.58 1.92
C VAL A 131 19.80 -4.08 0.51
N ASN A 132 20.82 -3.49 -0.13
CA ASN A 132 21.41 -3.93 -1.41
C ASN A 132 21.83 -5.40 -1.38
#